data_AF-A0A7J4V7G3-F1
#
_entry.id   AF-A0A7J4V7G3-F1
#
_cell.length_a   1.000
_cell.length_b   1.000
_cell.length_c   1.000
_cell.angle_alpha   90.00
_cell.angle_beta   90.00
_cell.angle_gamma   90.00
#
_symmetry.space_group_name_H-M   'P 1'
#
loop_
_entity.id
_entity.type
_entity.pdbx_description
1 polymer ?
#
loop_
_entity_poly.entity_id
_entity_poly.type
_entity_poly.pdbx_seq_one_letter_code
_entity_poly.pdbx_strand_id
1 'polypeptide(L)'
;MDYFYDRFEVFVSLDNGQSYSNELRCSTITDNNAYGFATSSTDPVSYDGDNNPAAVIFAPGSPRGLLRINLPDNATQVKIRIAFQCASPETVERWVIDDVKIMGTPNSVSIGTISTSPICVGPSNPATATVGYTLVGMFGASNDLTAWLSDAFGSFVSETLIGTLEDINSNGSINITIPGNTPSGTGYKIRIKSNQPVSTSNETAAFQIVNGVFNVGSPSATNWHEKSAVNWTNPAYCFDEIMIVAKAGSAVSVTP
;
A
#
# COMPACT_ATOMS: atom_id res chain seq x y z
N MET A 1 -19.45 -55.15 4.54
CA MET A 1 -19.42 -54.67 3.15
C MET A 1 -19.58 -53.17 3.24
N ASP A 2 -18.48 -52.43 3.17
CA ASP A 2 -18.54 -50.98 3.05
C ASP A 2 -18.90 -50.65 1.60
N TYR A 3 -20.07 -50.06 1.39
CA TYR A 3 -20.42 -49.49 0.09
C TYR A 3 -19.57 -48.23 -0.07
N PHE A 4 -18.62 -48.27 -1.01
CA PHE A 4 -17.99 -47.05 -1.49
C PHE A 4 -19.06 -46.24 -2.23
N TYR A 5 -19.01 -44.91 -2.16
CA TYR A 5 -19.85 -43.98 -2.94
C TYR A 5 -18.95 -43.03 -3.72
N ASP A 6 -19.42 -42.55 -4.87
CA ASP A 6 -18.70 -41.52 -5.62
C ASP A 6 -18.57 -40.27 -4.74
N ARG A 7 -17.35 -39.78 -4.62
CA ARG A 7 -17.07 -38.61 -3.78
C ARG A 7 -15.98 -37.76 -4.37
N PHE A 8 -16.13 -36.45 -4.19
CA PHE A 8 -15.01 -35.52 -4.28
C PHE A 8 -14.76 -34.87 -2.93
N GLU A 9 -13.48 -34.72 -2.61
CA GLU A 9 -13.01 -34.12 -1.37
C GLU A 9 -11.93 -33.09 -1.72
N VAL A 10 -12.09 -31.86 -1.21
CA VAL A 10 -11.04 -30.84 -1.27
C VAL A 10 -10.42 -30.74 0.10
N PHE A 11 -9.11 -30.90 0.14
CA PHE A 11 -8.31 -30.73 1.32
C PHE A 11 -7.40 -29.52 1.21
N VAL A 12 -7.29 -28.77 2.30
CA VAL A 12 -6.39 -27.63 2.41
C VAL A 12 -5.33 -27.93 3.46
N SER A 13 -4.12 -27.46 3.21
CA SER A 13 -3.02 -27.52 4.15
C SER A 13 -2.27 -26.19 4.14
N LEU A 14 -2.02 -25.67 5.34
CA LEU A 14 -1.25 -24.44 5.57
C LEU A 14 0.14 -24.71 6.17
N ASP A 15 0.50 -25.98 6.36
CA ASP A 15 1.70 -26.43 7.09
C ASP A 15 2.66 -27.24 6.21
N ASN A 16 2.75 -26.90 4.93
CA ASN A 16 3.54 -27.63 3.95
C ASN A 16 3.08 -29.09 3.73
N GLY A 17 1.81 -29.40 3.95
CA GLY A 17 1.23 -30.72 3.69
C GLY A 17 1.51 -31.74 4.79
N GLN A 18 1.88 -31.30 6.00
CA GLN A 18 2.01 -32.19 7.16
C GLN A 18 0.63 -32.62 7.65
N SER A 19 -0.34 -31.71 7.63
CA SER A 19 -1.75 -31.98 7.91
C SER A 19 -2.64 -31.41 6.81
N TYR A 20 -3.79 -32.04 6.61
CA TYR A 20 -4.80 -31.64 5.65
C TYR A 20 -6.15 -31.63 6.35
N SER A 21 -6.88 -30.53 6.24
CA SER A 21 -8.28 -30.44 6.67
C SER A 21 -9.21 -30.69 5.49
N ASN A 22 -10.32 -31.40 5.71
CA ASN A 22 -11.33 -31.73 4.72
C ASN A 22 -12.36 -30.59 4.59
N GLU A 23 -11.91 -29.47 4.05
CA GLU A 23 -12.71 -28.24 3.98
C GLU A 23 -14.02 -28.40 3.18
N LEU A 24 -14.05 -29.29 2.19
CA LEU A 24 -15.23 -29.55 1.38
C LEU A 24 -15.34 -31.03 1.02
N ARG A 25 -16.55 -31.57 1.18
CA ARG A 25 -16.88 -32.94 0.82
C ARG A 25 -18.25 -32.95 0.18
N CYS A 26 -18.30 -33.42 -1.06
CA CYS A 26 -19.56 -33.81 -1.62
C CYS A 26 -19.65 -35.33 -1.63
N SER A 27 -20.59 -35.84 -0.85
CA SER A 27 -20.99 -37.25 -0.88
C SER A 27 -22.41 -37.30 -1.40
N THR A 28 -22.65 -38.00 -2.50
CA THR A 28 -24.02 -38.39 -2.83
C THR A 28 -24.27 -39.84 -2.55
N ILE A 29 -25.37 -40.03 -1.85
CA ILE A 29 -26.09 -41.28 -1.72
C ILE A 29 -26.91 -41.36 -3.01
N THR A 30 -26.51 -42.28 -3.89
CA THR A 30 -27.29 -42.98 -4.94
C THR A 30 -27.26 -42.62 -6.44
N ASP A 31 -26.85 -41.44 -6.96
CA ASP A 31 -26.93 -41.21 -8.44
C ASP A 31 -25.90 -40.23 -9.03
N ASN A 32 -25.68 -40.32 -10.35
CA ASN A 32 -24.88 -39.42 -11.21
C ASN A 32 -25.20 -37.93 -10.97
N ASN A 33 -24.31 -37.20 -10.30
CA ASN A 33 -24.50 -35.77 -10.03
C ASN A 33 -23.53 -34.90 -10.82
N ALA A 34 -24.08 -33.92 -11.54
CA ALA A 34 -23.33 -32.84 -12.16
C ALA A 34 -23.18 -31.67 -11.18
N TYR A 35 -21.95 -31.40 -10.74
CA TYR A 35 -21.62 -30.19 -9.98
C TYR A 35 -20.98 -29.20 -10.94
N GLY A 36 -21.77 -28.21 -11.38
CA GLY A 36 -21.33 -27.26 -12.39
C GLY A 36 -21.96 -25.88 -12.23
N PHE A 37 -21.31 -24.90 -12.86
CA PHE A 37 -21.61 -23.47 -12.84
C PHE A 37 -22.96 -23.13 -13.51
N ALA A 38 -24.08 -23.20 -12.79
CA ALA A 38 -25.38 -22.74 -13.33
C ALA A 38 -25.97 -21.53 -12.61
N THR A 39 -25.33 -21.02 -11.57
CA THR A 39 -25.82 -19.86 -10.79
C THR A 39 -24.69 -18.91 -10.40
N SER A 40 -25.01 -17.62 -10.25
CA SER A 40 -24.09 -16.59 -9.72
C SER A 40 -24.00 -16.59 -8.18
N SER A 41 -24.58 -17.58 -7.51
CA SER A 41 -24.54 -17.68 -6.04
C SER A 41 -23.17 -18.13 -5.57
N THR A 42 -22.61 -17.40 -4.60
CA THR A 42 -21.34 -17.74 -3.96
C THR A 42 -21.65 -18.39 -2.60
N ASP A 43 -21.12 -19.57 -2.35
CA ASP A 43 -21.24 -20.23 -1.05
C ASP A 43 -19.86 -20.20 -0.36
N PRO A 44 -19.54 -19.16 0.43
CA PRO A 44 -18.26 -19.07 1.13
C PRO A 44 -18.22 -20.03 2.32
N VAL A 45 -17.12 -20.76 2.45
CA VAL A 45 -16.76 -21.58 3.61
C VAL A 45 -15.45 -21.02 4.17
N SER A 46 -15.28 -21.00 5.49
CA SER A 46 -14.02 -20.60 6.13
C SER A 46 -13.19 -21.84 6.45
N TYR A 47 -11.88 -21.76 6.25
CA TYR A 47 -10.94 -22.79 6.70
C TYR A 47 -11.05 -22.97 8.22
N ASP A 48 -11.38 -24.18 8.69
CA ASP A 48 -11.48 -24.50 10.12
C ASP A 48 -10.25 -25.27 10.66
N GLY A 49 -9.53 -25.98 9.79
CA GLY A 49 -8.28 -26.66 10.13
C GLY A 49 -8.43 -27.84 11.09
N ASP A 50 -9.63 -28.19 11.54
CA ASP A 50 -9.86 -29.18 12.60
C ASP A 50 -10.73 -30.37 12.18
N ASN A 51 -11.08 -30.44 10.88
CA ASN A 51 -11.96 -31.47 10.32
C ASN A 51 -13.33 -31.55 11.03
N ASN A 52 -13.78 -30.49 11.71
CA ASN A 52 -15.00 -30.51 12.52
C ASN A 52 -15.69 -29.12 12.64
N PRO A 53 -16.85 -28.88 11.98
CA PRO A 53 -17.83 -29.87 11.59
C PRO A 53 -17.53 -30.53 10.24
N ALA A 54 -18.23 -31.63 9.95
CA ALA A 54 -18.16 -32.33 8.68
C ALA A 54 -18.30 -31.33 7.52
N ALA A 55 -17.23 -31.19 6.76
CA ALA A 55 -17.14 -30.72 5.38
C ALA A 55 -18.52 -30.44 4.75
N VAL A 56 -18.76 -29.20 4.28
CA VAL A 56 -20.07 -28.77 3.74
C VAL A 56 -20.61 -29.80 2.74
N ILE A 57 -21.68 -30.50 3.13
CA ILE A 57 -22.29 -31.56 2.32
C ILE A 57 -23.30 -30.94 1.36
N PHE A 58 -23.02 -31.02 0.07
CA PHE A 58 -23.96 -30.60 -0.98
C PHE A 58 -24.96 -31.73 -1.29
N ALA A 59 -26.25 -31.40 -1.29
CA ALA A 59 -27.31 -32.32 -1.72
C ALA A 59 -27.26 -32.56 -3.25
N PRO A 60 -27.63 -33.76 -3.73
CA PRO A 60 -27.66 -34.11 -5.16
C PRO A 60 -28.55 -33.16 -5.99
N GLY A 61 -28.25 -33.00 -7.28
CA GLY A 61 -29.10 -32.30 -8.25
C GLY A 61 -29.20 -30.78 -8.15
N SER A 62 -28.40 -30.12 -7.30
CA SER A 62 -28.38 -28.66 -7.18
C SER A 62 -27.11 -28.09 -7.84
N PRO A 63 -27.20 -27.50 -9.04
CA PRO A 63 -26.03 -26.82 -9.62
C PRO A 63 -25.66 -25.64 -8.72
N ARG A 64 -24.39 -25.57 -8.34
CA ARG A 64 -23.82 -24.54 -7.45
C ARG A 64 -22.94 -23.61 -8.30
N GLY A 65 -22.85 -22.36 -7.88
CA GLY A 65 -21.98 -21.37 -8.52
C GLY A 65 -20.51 -21.54 -8.13
N LEU A 66 -19.87 -20.43 -7.80
CA LEU A 66 -18.45 -20.41 -7.43
C LEU A 66 -18.26 -20.76 -5.95
N LEU A 67 -17.48 -21.81 -5.70
CA LEU A 67 -17.13 -22.28 -4.36
C LEU A 67 -15.87 -21.55 -3.86
N ARG A 68 -15.95 -20.90 -2.69
CA ARG A 68 -14.82 -20.19 -2.08
C ARG A 68 -14.50 -20.78 -0.72
N ILE A 69 -13.23 -21.12 -0.52
CA ILE A 69 -12.67 -21.37 0.81
C ILE A 69 -11.88 -20.12 1.20
N ASN A 70 -12.31 -19.42 2.25
CA ASN A 70 -11.55 -18.32 2.81
C ASN A 70 -10.40 -18.89 3.64
N LEU A 71 -9.17 -18.66 3.17
CA LEU A 71 -7.95 -19.01 3.89
C LEU A 71 -7.60 -17.88 4.87
N PRO A 72 -6.96 -18.17 6.02
CA PRO A 72 -6.50 -17.13 6.92
C PRO A 72 -5.43 -16.25 6.26
N ASP A 73 -5.45 -14.95 6.57
CA ASP A 73 -4.63 -13.90 5.94
C ASP A 73 -3.10 -14.07 6.11
N ASN A 74 -2.68 -15.03 6.95
CA ASN A 74 -1.27 -15.26 7.34
C ASN A 74 -0.72 -16.58 6.83
N ALA A 75 -1.45 -17.24 5.92
CA ALA A 75 -0.98 -18.45 5.28
C ALA A 75 0.29 -18.15 4.46
N THR A 76 1.45 -18.57 4.97
CA THR A 76 2.74 -18.47 4.27
C THR A 76 2.86 -19.53 3.17
N GLN A 77 2.03 -20.56 3.23
CA GLN A 77 1.93 -21.60 2.23
C GLN A 77 0.49 -22.12 2.15
N VAL A 78 0.08 -22.48 0.95
CA VAL A 78 -1.20 -23.15 0.69
C VAL A 78 -0.93 -24.35 -0.18
N LYS A 79 -1.34 -25.54 0.29
CA LYS A 79 -1.42 -26.75 -0.53
C LYS A 79 -2.87 -27.20 -0.63
N ILE A 80 -3.30 -27.44 -1.86
CA ILE A 80 -4.63 -27.99 -2.15
C ILE A 80 -4.45 -29.41 -2.66
N ARG A 81 -5.21 -30.34 -2.08
CA ARG A 81 -5.36 -31.70 -2.61
C ARG A 81 -6.82 -31.87 -2.98
N ILE A 82 -7.08 -32.26 -4.22
CA ILE A 82 -8.42 -32.60 -4.70
C ILE A 82 -8.41 -34.10 -4.97
N ALA A 83 -9.26 -34.83 -4.27
CA ALA A 83 -9.39 -36.27 -4.43
C ALA A 83 -10.76 -36.61 -5.02
N PHE A 84 -10.76 -37.39 -6.08
CA PHE A 84 -11.94 -38.01 -6.65
C PHE A 84 -11.87 -39.51 -6.36
N GLN A 85 -12.95 -40.08 -5.87
CA GLN A 85 -13.07 -41.51 -5.66
C GLN A 85 -14.35 -42.00 -6.32
N CYS A 86 -14.16 -42.98 -7.20
CA CYS A 86 -15.20 -43.79 -7.82
C CYS A 86 -15.59 -44.95 -6.89
N ALA A 87 -16.87 -45.29 -6.87
CA ALA A 87 -17.42 -46.41 -6.13
C ALA A 87 -17.85 -47.59 -7.00
N SER A 88 -16.91 -48.50 -7.26
CA SER A 88 -17.15 -49.78 -7.96
C SER A 88 -17.55 -49.60 -9.44
N PRO A 89 -17.65 -50.68 -10.25
CA PRO A 89 -16.95 -50.84 -11.53
C PRO A 89 -17.54 -50.08 -12.74
N GLU A 90 -18.21 -48.95 -12.51
CA GLU A 90 -18.73 -48.03 -13.53
C GLU A 90 -17.56 -47.53 -14.41
N THR A 91 -17.37 -48.15 -15.57
CA THR A 91 -16.23 -47.87 -16.47
C THR A 91 -16.26 -46.52 -17.18
N VAL A 92 -17.24 -45.65 -16.90
CA VAL A 92 -17.46 -44.40 -17.63
C VAL A 92 -17.83 -43.23 -16.72
N GLU A 93 -16.90 -42.84 -15.86
CA GLU A 93 -16.95 -41.53 -15.20
C GLU A 93 -16.08 -40.53 -15.94
N ARG A 94 -16.56 -39.29 -16.06
CA ARG A 94 -15.78 -38.16 -16.56
C ARG A 94 -15.70 -37.10 -15.47
N TRP A 95 -14.53 -36.97 -14.86
CA TRP A 95 -14.23 -35.92 -13.91
C TRP A 95 -13.72 -34.69 -14.65
N VAL A 96 -14.34 -33.54 -14.41
CA VAL A 96 -13.92 -32.25 -14.97
C VAL A 96 -13.69 -31.27 -13.83
N ILE A 97 -12.60 -30.51 -13.92
CA ILE A 97 -12.27 -29.40 -13.04
C ILE A 97 -11.94 -28.23 -13.95
N ASP A 98 -12.48 -27.05 -13.63
CA ASP A 98 -12.14 -25.82 -14.32
C ASP A 98 -12.07 -24.66 -13.32
N ASP A 99 -11.44 -23.54 -13.72
CA ASP A 99 -11.37 -22.27 -12.99
C ASP A 99 -10.87 -22.36 -11.53
N VAL A 100 -9.95 -23.28 -11.23
CA VAL A 100 -9.30 -23.34 -9.90
C VAL A 100 -8.39 -22.13 -9.70
N LYS A 101 -8.74 -21.27 -8.74
CA LYS A 101 -7.98 -20.07 -8.41
C LYS A 101 -7.65 -20.00 -6.92
N ILE A 102 -6.37 -19.80 -6.61
CA ILE A 102 -5.89 -19.41 -5.28
C ILE A 102 -5.55 -17.93 -5.35
N MET A 103 -6.14 -17.14 -4.46
CA MET A 103 -5.89 -15.69 -4.39
C MET A 103 -5.46 -15.31 -2.98
N GLY A 104 -4.36 -14.56 -2.90
CA GLY A 104 -4.01 -13.78 -1.73
C GLY A 104 -3.86 -12.33 -2.15
N THR A 105 -4.08 -11.41 -1.22
CA THR A 105 -3.73 -10.01 -1.46
C THR A 105 -2.27 -9.83 -1.05
N PRO A 106 -1.33 -9.61 -2.00
CA PRO A 106 0.06 -9.43 -1.63
C PRO A 106 0.18 -8.18 -0.76
N ASN A 107 1.07 -8.25 0.23
CA ASN A 107 1.36 -7.09 1.04
C ASN A 107 1.94 -5.98 0.19
N SER A 108 1.38 -4.79 0.32
CA SER A 108 1.90 -3.61 -0.37
C SER A 108 1.78 -2.37 0.49
N VAL A 109 2.76 -1.49 0.30
CA VAL A 109 2.72 -0.12 0.80
C VAL A 109 2.44 0.78 -0.39
N SER A 110 1.41 1.60 -0.32
CA SER A 110 1.17 2.67 -1.29
C SER A 110 1.46 4.02 -0.65
N ILE A 111 2.15 4.88 -1.39
CA ILE A 111 2.44 6.25 -0.97
C ILE A 111 1.29 7.18 -1.37
N GLY A 112 0.97 8.12 -0.48
CA GLY A 112 -0.01 9.18 -0.70
C GLY A 112 0.64 10.49 -1.17
N THR A 113 -0.08 11.58 -0.98
CA THR A 113 0.42 12.92 -1.30
C THR A 113 1.34 13.45 -0.22
N ILE A 114 2.27 14.31 -0.62
CA ILE A 114 3.04 15.17 0.28
C ILE A 114 2.16 16.33 0.77
N SER A 115 2.32 16.75 2.02
CA SER A 115 1.48 17.80 2.63
C SER A 115 1.62 19.16 1.96
N THR A 116 2.80 19.47 1.44
CA THR A 116 3.15 20.79 0.89
C THR A 116 4.17 20.64 -0.25
N SER A 117 4.07 21.52 -1.24
CA SER A 117 5.06 21.74 -2.29
C SER A 117 4.94 23.18 -2.78
N PRO A 118 6.05 23.93 -2.99
CA PRO A 118 7.44 23.50 -2.78
C PRO A 118 7.81 23.34 -1.30
N ILE A 119 8.88 22.58 -1.03
CA ILE A 119 9.52 22.53 0.29
C ILE A 119 10.75 23.42 0.25
N CYS A 120 10.85 24.34 1.20
CA CYS A 120 11.95 25.29 1.26
C CYS A 120 12.88 24.98 2.40
N VAL A 121 14.14 24.74 2.06
CA VAL A 121 15.25 24.53 3.01
C VAL A 121 16.18 25.73 2.96
N GLY A 122 16.89 25.98 4.06
CA GLY A 122 17.90 27.03 4.13
C GLY A 122 19.31 26.47 4.30
N PRO A 123 20.33 27.36 4.35
CA PRO A 123 21.68 26.98 4.74
C PRO A 123 21.65 26.33 6.13
N SER A 124 21.84 25.01 6.17
CA SER A 124 21.74 24.18 7.38
C SER A 124 20.37 24.14 8.08
N ASN A 125 19.32 24.74 7.51
CA ASN A 125 17.97 24.71 8.05
C ASN A 125 17.14 23.64 7.33
N PRO A 126 16.83 22.50 8.00
CA PRO A 126 15.95 21.49 7.43
C PRO A 126 14.50 21.98 7.38
N ALA A 127 13.68 21.30 6.59
CA ALA A 127 12.26 21.56 6.48
C ALA A 127 11.46 20.30 6.76
N THR A 128 10.33 20.43 7.45
CA THR A 128 9.44 19.32 7.76
C THR A 128 8.21 19.31 6.87
N ALA A 129 7.71 18.12 6.58
CA ALA A 129 6.45 17.88 5.88
C ALA A 129 5.88 16.54 6.34
N THR A 130 4.72 16.16 5.82
CA THR A 130 4.19 14.80 6.00
C THR A 130 3.93 14.14 4.65
N VAL A 131 4.07 12.82 4.62
CA VAL A 131 3.68 12.00 3.45
C VAL A 131 2.73 10.91 3.91
N GLY A 132 1.56 10.85 3.28
CA GLY A 132 0.56 9.82 3.56
C GLY A 132 1.03 8.45 3.09
N TYR A 133 0.52 7.38 3.71
CA TYR A 133 0.70 6.01 3.26
C TYR A 133 -0.53 5.15 3.53
N THR A 134 -0.65 4.05 2.79
CA THR A 134 -1.68 3.03 3.01
C THR A 134 -1.03 1.65 2.91
N LEU A 135 -1.42 0.76 3.81
CA LEU A 135 -0.98 -0.61 3.91
C LEU A 135 -2.11 -1.53 3.43
N VAL A 136 -1.75 -2.52 2.61
CA VAL A 136 -2.65 -3.58 2.16
C VAL A 136 -2.05 -4.92 2.59
N GLY A 137 -2.87 -5.78 3.19
CA GLY A 137 -2.45 -7.05 3.78
C GLY A 137 -1.95 -6.91 5.22
N MET A 138 -1.42 -7.99 5.81
CA MET A 138 -0.89 -7.99 7.18
C MET A 138 0.58 -7.59 7.27
N PHE A 139 0.89 -6.56 8.07
CA PHE A 139 2.27 -6.17 8.41
C PHE A 139 2.63 -6.67 9.80
N GLY A 140 3.91 -7.02 10.00
CA GLY A 140 4.41 -7.48 11.30
C GLY A 140 4.27 -6.41 12.38
N ALA A 141 4.20 -6.81 13.65
CA ALA A 141 4.16 -5.85 14.76
C ALA A 141 5.44 -5.00 14.83
N SER A 142 6.57 -5.54 14.38
CA SER A 142 7.86 -4.86 14.25
C SER A 142 8.13 -4.35 12.83
N ASN A 143 7.07 -3.90 12.15
CA ASN A 143 7.20 -3.34 10.81
C ASN A 143 7.53 -1.84 10.87
N ASP A 144 8.69 -1.47 10.35
CA ASP A 144 9.10 -0.08 10.21
C ASP A 144 8.84 0.42 8.79
N LEU A 145 8.34 1.65 8.69
CA LEU A 145 8.21 2.38 7.43
C LEU A 145 9.27 3.47 7.36
N THR A 146 10.15 3.39 6.36
CA THR A 146 11.17 4.41 6.11
C THR A 146 10.86 5.17 4.84
N ALA A 147 10.77 6.50 4.94
CA ALA A 147 10.63 7.40 3.80
C ALA A 147 12.01 7.80 3.25
N TRP A 148 12.14 7.71 1.93
CA TRP A 148 13.36 7.98 1.19
C TRP A 148 13.11 9.05 0.13
N LEU A 149 14.03 10.02 0.05
CA LEU A 149 14.04 11.10 -0.94
C LEU A 149 14.95 10.73 -2.12
N SER A 150 14.49 10.98 -3.34
CA SER A 150 15.31 10.88 -4.56
C SER A 150 16.31 12.04 -4.69
N ASP A 151 17.16 12.01 -5.72
CA ASP A 151 17.85 13.22 -6.16
C ASP A 151 16.90 14.19 -6.91
N ALA A 152 17.45 15.34 -7.33
CA ALA A 152 16.72 16.40 -8.03
C ALA A 152 16.17 15.97 -9.41
N PHE A 153 16.63 14.84 -9.96
CA PHE A 153 16.17 14.26 -11.23
C PHE A 153 15.16 13.12 -11.02
N GLY A 154 14.83 12.79 -9.78
CA GLY A 154 13.89 11.73 -9.44
C GLY A 154 14.53 10.34 -9.35
N SER A 155 15.86 10.25 -9.30
CA SER A 155 16.58 8.98 -9.17
C SER A 155 16.81 8.59 -7.72
N PHE A 156 16.60 7.32 -7.41
CA PHE A 156 16.83 6.74 -6.07
C PHE A 156 18.12 5.93 -5.97
N VAL A 157 19.08 6.10 -6.90
CA VAL A 157 20.40 5.44 -6.83
C VAL A 157 21.18 5.88 -5.59
N SER A 158 21.03 7.15 -5.19
CA SER A 158 21.61 7.72 -3.96
C SER A 158 20.52 8.40 -3.15
N GLU A 159 19.54 7.60 -2.73
CA GLU A 159 18.42 8.07 -1.93
C GLU A 159 18.85 8.53 -0.53
N THR A 160 18.11 9.50 0.02
CA THR A 160 18.36 10.07 1.35
C THR A 160 17.23 9.68 2.29
N LEU A 161 17.55 9.13 3.48
CA LEU A 161 16.56 8.86 4.52
C LEU A 161 16.01 10.19 5.06
N ILE A 162 14.70 10.34 5.06
CA ILE A 162 14.03 11.58 5.51
C ILE A 162 13.01 11.36 6.63
N GLY A 163 12.69 10.11 6.98
CA GLY A 163 11.82 9.82 8.11
C GLY A 163 11.63 8.33 8.32
N THR A 164 11.35 7.94 9.56
CA THR A 164 11.04 6.57 9.96
C THR A 164 9.85 6.59 10.91
N LEU A 165 8.91 5.65 10.72
CA LEU A 165 7.93 5.26 11.72
C LEU A 165 8.15 3.80 12.08
N GLU A 166 8.18 3.51 13.38
CA GLU A 166 8.44 2.17 13.92
C GLU A 166 7.13 1.48 14.31
N ASP A 167 7.12 0.15 14.29
CA ASP A 167 6.03 -0.70 14.77
C ASP A 167 4.64 -0.38 14.16
N ILE A 168 4.60 -0.16 12.85
CA ILE A 168 3.41 0.27 12.10
C ILE A 168 2.71 -0.89 11.40
N ASN A 169 1.42 -1.07 11.72
CA ASN A 169 0.51 -2.02 11.07
C ASN A 169 -0.80 -1.39 10.58
N SER A 170 -0.91 -0.06 10.58
CA SER A 170 -2.11 0.68 10.18
C SER A 170 -1.78 1.91 9.33
N ASN A 171 -2.75 2.36 8.54
CA ASN A 171 -2.63 3.50 7.63
C ASN A 171 -2.36 4.80 8.37
N GLY A 172 -1.66 5.75 7.73
CA GLY A 172 -1.34 7.01 8.38
C GLY A 172 -0.47 7.94 7.54
N SER A 173 0.37 8.73 8.21
CA SER A 173 1.33 9.64 7.59
C SER A 173 2.68 9.60 8.30
N ILE A 174 3.77 9.63 7.54
CA ILE A 174 5.14 9.74 8.06
C ILE A 174 5.50 11.22 8.13
N ASN A 175 5.97 11.67 9.31
CA ASN A 175 6.64 12.96 9.43
C ASN A 175 8.02 12.86 8.79
N ILE A 176 8.29 13.72 7.81
CA ILE A 176 9.55 13.74 7.08
C ILE A 176 10.30 15.04 7.33
N THR A 177 11.62 14.95 7.28
CA THR A 177 12.56 16.07 7.37
C THR A 177 13.47 16.06 6.16
N ILE A 178 13.33 17.06 5.30
CA ILE A 178 14.26 17.31 4.21
C ILE A 178 15.50 18.00 4.79
N PRO A 179 16.71 17.43 4.63
CA PRO A 179 17.93 18.02 5.18
C PRO A 179 18.17 19.44 4.68
N GLY A 180 18.73 20.28 5.55
CA GLY A 180 19.25 21.58 5.15
C GLY A 180 20.31 21.43 4.06
N ASN A 181 20.50 22.45 3.23
CA ASN A 181 21.38 22.41 2.06
C ASN A 181 20.99 21.42 0.94
N THR A 182 19.84 20.73 1.00
CA THR A 182 19.35 19.91 -0.13
C THR A 182 19.24 20.80 -1.38
N PRO A 183 19.91 20.50 -2.51
CA PRO A 183 19.94 21.39 -3.67
C PRO A 183 18.56 21.72 -4.23
N SER A 184 18.39 22.93 -4.77
CA SER A 184 17.16 23.30 -5.47
C SER A 184 16.91 22.39 -6.68
N GLY A 185 15.66 21.97 -6.89
CA GLY A 185 15.27 21.11 -8.00
C GLY A 185 13.78 20.83 -8.03
N THR A 186 13.22 20.49 -9.19
CA THR A 186 11.77 20.25 -9.39
C THR A 186 11.41 18.78 -9.60
N GLY A 187 12.41 17.89 -9.67
CA GLY A 187 12.23 16.47 -9.97
C GLY A 187 12.24 15.56 -8.74
N TYR A 188 12.27 16.10 -7.53
CA TYR A 188 12.31 15.29 -6.32
C TYR A 188 11.06 14.44 -6.16
N LYS A 189 11.24 13.22 -5.67
CA LYS A 189 10.19 12.26 -5.36
C LYS A 189 10.49 11.59 -4.04
N ILE A 190 9.44 11.06 -3.41
CA ILE A 190 9.56 10.23 -2.21
C ILE A 190 9.06 8.83 -2.51
N ARG A 191 9.67 7.83 -1.90
CA ARG A 191 9.15 6.46 -1.80
C ARG A 191 9.24 5.98 -0.36
N ILE A 192 8.40 5.02 0.02
CA ILE A 192 8.39 4.39 1.34
C ILE A 192 8.82 2.93 1.20
N LYS A 193 9.64 2.47 2.14
CA LYS A 193 10.03 1.07 2.26
C LYS A 193 9.54 0.52 3.59
N SER A 194 8.93 -0.66 3.55
CA SER A 194 8.65 -1.47 4.73
C SER A 194 9.71 -2.55 4.91
N ASN A 195 9.94 -3.01 6.13
CA ASN A 195 10.84 -4.12 6.43
C ASN A 195 10.09 -5.45 6.71
N GLN A 196 8.81 -5.41 7.11
CA GLN A 196 8.04 -6.60 7.50
C GLN A 196 6.57 -6.56 7.05
N PRO A 197 6.25 -7.10 5.86
CA PRO A 197 7.19 -7.65 4.88
C PRO A 197 8.00 -6.57 4.17
N VAL A 198 9.11 -6.97 3.54
CA VAL A 198 9.89 -6.06 2.70
C VAL A 198 9.05 -5.68 1.48
N SER A 199 8.69 -4.41 1.39
CA SER A 199 7.94 -3.85 0.27
C SER A 199 8.46 -2.44 -0.02
N THR A 200 8.38 -2.01 -1.27
CA THR A 200 8.71 -0.64 -1.68
C THR A 200 7.50 -0.07 -2.39
N SER A 201 7.05 1.10 -1.96
CA SER A 201 5.92 1.77 -2.59
C SER A 201 6.29 2.30 -3.99
N ASN A 202 5.26 2.67 -4.74
CA ASN A 202 5.43 3.61 -5.84
C ASN A 202 6.00 4.96 -5.33
N GLU A 203 6.36 5.83 -6.26
CA GLU A 203 6.90 7.15 -5.99
C GLU A 203 5.78 8.20 -5.95
N THR A 204 5.97 9.29 -5.22
CA THR A 204 5.10 10.47 -5.34
C THR A 204 5.20 11.08 -6.75
N ALA A 205 4.25 11.96 -7.08
CA ALA A 205 4.48 12.94 -8.13
C ALA A 205 5.74 13.77 -7.80
N ALA A 206 6.40 14.27 -8.84
CA ALA A 206 7.56 15.14 -8.67
C ALA A 206 7.14 16.43 -7.93
N PHE A 207 7.97 16.87 -6.99
CA PHE A 207 7.79 18.11 -6.26
C PHE A 207 9.08 18.93 -6.25
N GLN A 208 8.94 20.20 -5.89
CA GLN A 208 10.03 21.15 -5.89
C GLN A 208 10.63 21.30 -4.49
N ILE A 209 11.95 21.21 -4.41
CA ILE A 209 12.73 21.69 -3.27
C ILE A 209 13.41 22.99 -3.69
N VAL A 210 13.35 23.97 -2.81
CA VAL A 210 14.02 25.26 -2.93
C VAL A 210 15.06 25.38 -1.83
N ASN A 211 16.32 25.58 -2.21
CA ASN A 211 17.40 25.88 -1.28
C ASN A 211 17.74 27.37 -1.30
N GLY A 212 17.47 28.05 -0.20
CA GLY A 212 17.84 29.43 0.04
C GLY A 212 16.68 30.42 0.10
N VAL A 213 17.03 31.64 0.48
CA VAL A 213 16.12 32.80 0.54
C VAL A 213 16.20 33.54 -0.78
N PHE A 214 15.06 33.77 -1.43
CA PHE A 214 15.02 34.55 -2.65
C PHE A 214 14.91 36.04 -2.34
N ASN A 215 15.64 36.86 -3.10
CA ASN A 215 15.48 38.31 -3.05
C ASN A 215 14.08 38.71 -3.55
N VAL A 216 13.55 39.82 -3.02
CA VAL A 216 12.36 40.44 -3.58
C VAL A 216 12.61 40.86 -5.04
N GLY A 217 11.60 40.69 -5.90
CA GLY A 217 11.64 41.09 -7.30
C GLY A 217 11.36 42.58 -7.46
N SER A 218 11.94 43.19 -8.50
CA SER A 218 11.67 44.56 -8.94
C SER A 218 11.59 45.60 -7.80
N PRO A 219 12.57 45.66 -6.86
CA PRO A 219 12.56 46.67 -5.83
C PRO A 219 12.62 48.06 -6.48
N SER A 220 11.70 48.93 -6.10
CA SER A 220 11.61 50.29 -6.59
C SER A 220 11.31 51.24 -5.44
N ALA A 221 11.79 52.47 -5.57
CA ALA A 221 11.51 53.54 -4.64
C ALA A 221 11.06 54.77 -5.42
N THR A 222 9.87 55.28 -5.10
CA THR A 222 9.37 56.54 -5.65
C THR A 222 9.44 57.59 -4.56
N ASN A 223 10.22 58.64 -4.81
CA ASN A 223 10.42 59.72 -3.86
C ASN A 223 9.31 60.78 -4.00
N TRP A 224 8.76 61.17 -2.86
CA TRP A 224 7.87 62.31 -2.68
C TRP A 224 8.45 63.24 -1.62
N HIS A 225 7.88 64.43 -1.44
CA HIS A 225 8.36 65.39 -0.43
C HIS A 225 8.31 64.73 0.96
N GLU A 226 9.49 64.43 1.53
CA GLU A 226 9.73 63.82 2.86
C GLU A 226 9.33 62.34 3.03
N LYS A 227 8.91 61.65 1.96
CA LYS A 227 8.54 60.23 2.01
C LYS A 227 9.05 59.49 0.78
N SER A 228 9.52 58.25 0.97
CA SER A 228 9.84 57.33 -0.12
C SER A 228 8.87 56.16 -0.07
N ALA A 229 8.09 55.96 -1.13
CA ALA A 229 7.27 54.77 -1.30
C ALA A 229 8.16 53.66 -1.88
N VAL A 230 8.39 52.60 -1.12
CA VAL A 230 9.12 51.42 -1.57
C VAL A 230 8.13 50.35 -2.03
N ASN A 231 8.34 49.81 -3.23
CA ASN A 231 7.52 48.73 -3.78
C ASN A 231 8.43 47.59 -4.20
N TRP A 232 7.97 46.36 -4.04
CA TRP A 232 8.66 45.17 -4.51
C TRP A 232 7.64 44.08 -4.83
N THR A 233 8.09 43.04 -5.53
CA THR A 233 7.35 41.79 -5.71
C THR A 233 7.90 40.78 -4.72
N ASN A 234 7.05 40.19 -3.88
CA ASN A 234 7.49 39.12 -2.99
C ASN A 234 8.08 37.96 -3.82
N PRO A 235 9.06 37.22 -3.28
CA PRO A 235 9.54 36.02 -3.94
C PRO A 235 8.39 35.06 -4.25
N ALA A 236 8.49 34.38 -5.40
CA ALA A 236 7.49 33.41 -5.83
C ALA A 236 7.40 32.16 -4.94
N TYR A 237 8.37 31.99 -4.03
CA TYR A 237 8.50 30.85 -3.14
C TYR A 237 8.72 31.33 -1.70
N CYS A 238 9.20 30.47 -0.81
CA CYS A 238 9.25 30.79 0.62
C CYS A 238 10.13 32.00 0.93
N PHE A 239 9.56 32.90 1.73
CA PHE A 239 10.22 34.01 2.41
C PHE A 239 9.63 34.08 3.82
N ASP A 240 10.44 34.52 4.78
CA ASP A 240 10.02 34.69 6.17
C ASP A 240 10.05 36.17 6.55
N GLU A 241 11.16 36.84 6.23
CA GLU A 241 11.37 38.27 6.48
C GLU A 241 11.75 39.03 5.20
N ILE A 242 11.27 40.26 5.08
CA ILE A 242 11.71 41.23 4.07
C ILE A 242 12.39 42.39 4.78
N MET A 243 13.73 42.44 4.69
CA MET A 243 14.51 43.52 5.29
C MET A 243 14.64 44.70 4.31
N ILE A 244 14.15 45.87 4.72
CA ILE A 244 14.33 47.13 3.98
C ILE A 244 15.45 47.92 4.63
N VAL A 245 16.57 48.10 3.91
CA VAL A 245 17.70 48.91 4.39
C VAL A 245 17.65 50.28 3.72
N ALA A 246 17.34 51.32 4.50
CA ALA A 246 17.40 52.71 4.04
C ALA A 246 18.64 53.41 4.62
N LYS A 247 19.44 54.04 3.75
CA LYS A 247 20.55 54.90 4.18
C LYS A 247 20.02 56.30 4.47
N ALA A 248 19.87 56.60 5.75
CA ALA A 248 19.49 57.90 6.25
C ALA A 248 20.62 58.94 6.13
N GLY A 249 20.29 60.15 5.66
CA GLY A 249 20.93 61.38 6.14
C GLY A 249 20.28 61.88 7.45
N SER A 250 19.11 61.35 7.84
CA SER A 250 18.31 61.65 9.04
C SER A 250 17.36 60.48 9.36
N ALA A 251 16.79 60.41 10.58
CA ALA A 251 16.02 59.26 11.08
C ALA A 251 14.93 58.71 10.13
N VAL A 252 14.87 57.38 9.98
CA VAL A 252 13.86 56.66 9.19
C VAL A 252 12.66 56.34 10.09
N SER A 253 11.46 56.79 9.71
CA SER A 253 10.20 56.34 10.32
C SER A 253 9.51 55.40 9.35
N VAL A 254 9.28 54.15 9.76
CA VAL A 254 8.57 53.14 8.98
C VAL A 254 7.18 52.97 9.59
N THR A 255 6.14 53.05 8.76
CA THR A 255 4.77 52.70 9.16
C THR A 255 4.34 51.53 8.26
N PRO A 256 4.00 50.36 8.82
CA PRO A 256 3.52 49.21 8.05
C PRO A 256 2.25 49.51 7.26
#